data_AF-A0A1M3NNJ5-F1
#
_entry.id   AF-A0A1M3NNJ5-F1
#
_cell.length_a   1.000
_cell.length_b   1.000
_cell.length_c   1.000
_cell.angle_alpha   90.00
_cell.angle_beta   90.00
_cell.angle_gamma   90.00
#
_symmetry.space_group_name_H-M   'P 1'
#
loop_
_entity.id
_entity.type
_entity.pdbx_description
1 polymer ?
#
loop_
_entity_poly.entity_id
_entity_poly.type
_entity_poly.pdbx_seq_one_letter_code
_entity_poly.pdbx_strand_id
1 'polypeptide(L)'
;MTKLTVDVVSDVVCPWCYVGKKHLEQAIAARSDLDVTVRFLPYQLDAAIPSGGLPRKDYMLKKFGDPARIEAMHDRLREVGKADGIPFAFDRIAVSPNTLDSHRVIRWAGEAGVQPAVKDRLMQAFFTEGADLSDLAVLARLAGEAGMVESEVREWLATDTDKDAVQADIARAQAMGVQGVPFFIIDGKVGVSGAQPADTLAQAMDYAIAQRGETGAA
;
A
#
# COMPACT_ATOMS: atom_id res chain seq x y z
N MET A 1 19.35 -0.35 19.13
CA MET A 1 18.68 0.36 18.02
C MET A 1 17.46 1.07 18.58
N THR A 2 17.18 2.30 18.14
CA THR A 2 16.00 3.05 18.59
C THR A 2 14.76 2.51 17.90
N LYS A 3 13.78 2.03 18.68
CA LYS A 3 12.54 1.49 18.11
C LYS A 3 11.68 2.59 17.50
N LEU A 4 11.18 2.39 16.29
CA LEU A 4 10.31 3.36 15.61
C LEU A 4 9.20 2.62 14.86
N THR A 5 7.96 3.09 14.99
CA THR A 5 6.85 2.55 14.19
C THR A 5 6.51 3.52 13.08
N VAL A 6 6.32 3.00 11.87
CA VAL A 6 5.82 3.77 10.71
C VAL A 6 4.55 3.10 10.21
N ASP A 7 3.42 3.78 10.40
CA ASP A 7 2.15 3.37 9.79
C ASP A 7 2.04 3.98 8.40
N VAL A 8 1.68 3.16 7.42
CA VAL A 8 1.57 3.56 6.02
C VAL A 8 0.15 3.33 5.56
N VAL A 9 -0.63 4.40 5.47
CA VAL A 9 -1.96 4.36 4.86
C VAL A 9 -1.79 4.26 3.34
N SER A 10 -2.26 3.16 2.76
CA SER A 10 -1.91 2.80 1.39
C SER A 10 -2.93 1.88 0.74
N ASP A 11 -3.21 2.11 -0.56
CA ASP A 11 -3.95 1.18 -1.41
C ASP A 11 -3.01 0.34 -2.29
N VAL A 12 -3.37 -0.91 -2.60
CA VAL A 12 -2.55 -1.83 -3.44
C VAL A 12 -2.57 -1.47 -4.93
N VAL A 13 -3.61 -0.76 -5.38
CA VAL A 13 -3.75 -0.28 -6.76
C VAL A 13 -3.29 1.16 -6.97
N CYS A 14 -2.67 1.78 -5.96
CA CYS A 14 -2.07 3.11 -6.08
C CYS A 14 -0.59 3.01 -6.50
N PRO A 15 -0.20 3.47 -7.70
CA PRO A 15 1.18 3.35 -8.15
C PRO A 15 2.14 4.21 -7.32
N TRP A 16 1.68 5.37 -6.83
CA TRP A 16 2.45 6.21 -5.92
C TRP A 16 2.65 5.55 -4.55
N CYS A 17 1.74 4.67 -4.10
CA CYS A 17 1.99 3.90 -2.89
C CYS A 17 3.14 2.92 -3.07
N TYR A 18 3.30 2.34 -4.28
CA TYR A 18 4.40 1.42 -4.54
C TYR A 18 5.75 2.16 -4.58
N VAL A 19 5.79 3.32 -5.24
CA VAL A 19 6.96 4.23 -5.21
C VAL A 19 7.29 4.65 -3.79
N GLY A 20 6.30 5.16 -3.03
CA GLY A 20 6.51 5.59 -1.65
C GLY A 20 6.97 4.46 -0.72
N LYS A 21 6.54 3.21 -0.96
CA LYS A 21 7.05 2.03 -0.26
C LYS A 21 8.55 1.83 -0.55
N LYS A 22 8.99 1.93 -1.81
CA LYS A 22 10.42 1.82 -2.17
C LYS A 22 11.26 2.92 -1.53
N HIS A 23 10.76 4.16 -1.54
CA HIS A 23 11.44 5.25 -0.84
C HIS A 23 11.51 5.04 0.69
N LEU A 24 10.46 4.49 1.30
CA LEU A 24 10.49 4.15 2.74
C LEU A 24 11.52 3.05 3.03
N GLU A 25 11.60 2.01 2.19
CA GLU A 25 12.60 0.95 2.31
C GLU A 25 14.03 1.51 2.22
N GLN A 26 14.28 2.41 1.27
CA GLN A 26 15.57 3.12 1.14
C GLN A 26 15.88 3.97 2.39
N ALA A 27 14.89 4.71 2.91
CA ALA A 27 15.06 5.52 4.11
C ALA A 27 15.39 4.67 5.35
N ILE A 28 14.71 3.53 5.51
CA ILE A 28 14.98 2.58 6.61
C ILE A 28 16.38 1.97 6.46
N ALA A 29 16.78 1.59 5.24
CA ALA A 29 18.11 1.05 4.98
C ALA A 29 19.23 2.06 5.28
N ALA A 30 19.01 3.35 5.03
CA ALA A 30 19.93 4.43 5.39
C ALA A 30 19.99 4.70 6.91
N ARG A 31 19.05 4.14 7.69
CA ARG A 31 18.87 4.33 9.13
C ARG A 31 19.05 3.03 9.90
N SER A 32 20.19 2.37 9.68
CA SER A 32 20.54 1.11 10.36
C SER A 32 20.67 1.22 11.89
N ASP A 33 20.69 2.44 12.44
CA ASP A 33 20.61 2.71 13.87
C ASP A 33 19.21 2.48 14.47
N LEU A 34 18.19 2.43 13.62
CA LEU A 34 16.78 2.28 13.98
C LEU A 34 16.31 0.83 13.85
N ASP A 35 15.41 0.44 14.76
CA ASP A 35 14.62 -0.79 14.69
C ASP A 35 13.22 -0.39 14.25
N VAL A 36 13.00 -0.35 12.92
CA VAL A 36 11.77 0.19 12.32
C VAL A 36 10.75 -0.92 12.10
N THR A 37 9.58 -0.78 12.74
CA THR A 37 8.40 -1.60 12.46
C THR A 37 7.48 -0.87 11.49
N VAL A 38 7.22 -1.46 10.32
CA VAL A 38 6.28 -0.91 9.33
C VAL A 38 4.95 -1.63 9.43
N ARG A 39 3.85 -0.87 9.50
CA ARG A 39 2.48 -1.40 9.44
C ARG A 39 1.73 -0.74 8.29
N PHE A 40 1.01 -1.53 7.51
CA PHE A 40 0.18 -1.02 6.42
C PHE A 40 -1.27 -0.90 6.88
N LEU A 41 -1.81 0.31 6.77
CA LEU A 41 -3.21 0.62 7.08
C LEU A 41 -4.01 0.74 5.78
N PRO A 42 -5.26 0.23 5.75
CA PRO A 42 -6.02 0.15 4.53
C PRO A 42 -6.54 1.52 4.08
N TYR A 43 -6.58 1.71 2.77
CA TYR A 43 -7.25 2.82 2.11
C TYR A 43 -7.79 2.32 0.77
N GLN A 44 -9.00 2.74 0.39
CA GLN A 44 -9.54 2.44 -0.94
C GLN A 44 -9.63 3.72 -1.76
N LEU A 45 -8.89 3.77 -2.86
CA LEU A 45 -8.99 4.86 -3.83
C LEU A 45 -10.38 4.94 -4.47
N ASP A 46 -11.07 3.81 -4.58
CA ASP A 46 -12.41 3.73 -5.14
C ASP A 46 -13.17 2.53 -4.57
N ALA A 47 -13.94 2.77 -3.51
CA ALA A 47 -14.78 1.75 -2.89
C ALA A 47 -16.03 1.40 -3.71
N ALA A 48 -16.34 2.15 -4.77
CA ALA A 48 -17.52 1.93 -5.61
C ALA A 48 -17.28 0.89 -6.72
N ILE A 49 -16.04 0.45 -6.93
CA ILE A 49 -15.73 -0.66 -7.83
C ILE A 49 -16.41 -1.93 -7.28
N PRO A 50 -17.18 -2.68 -8.08
CA PRO A 50 -17.79 -3.94 -7.63
C PRO A 50 -16.73 -4.99 -7.28
N SER A 51 -17.10 -6.02 -6.51
CA SER A 51 -16.16 -7.05 -6.03
C SER A 51 -15.39 -7.73 -7.16
N GLY A 52 -16.04 -8.02 -8.31
CA GLY A 52 -15.40 -8.61 -9.50
C GLY A 52 -14.62 -7.63 -10.39
N GLY A 53 -14.40 -6.39 -9.93
CA GLY A 53 -13.64 -5.39 -10.65
C GLY A 53 -14.36 -4.79 -11.87
N LEU A 54 -13.64 -3.94 -12.60
CA LEU A 54 -14.09 -3.32 -13.84
C LEU A 54 -13.03 -3.46 -14.93
N PRO A 55 -13.40 -3.51 -16.23
CA PRO A 55 -12.43 -3.40 -17.31
C PRO A 55 -11.56 -2.15 -17.14
N ARG A 56 -10.24 -2.34 -17.04
CA ARG A 56 -9.28 -1.28 -16.67
C ARG A 56 -9.36 -0.09 -17.61
N LYS A 57 -9.42 -0.36 -18.92
CA LYS A 57 -9.47 0.67 -19.97
C LYS A 57 -10.68 1.59 -19.80
N ASP A 58 -11.86 1.00 -19.64
CA ASP A 58 -13.12 1.75 -19.51
C ASP A 58 -13.17 2.52 -18.20
N TYR A 59 -12.70 1.90 -17.11
CA TYR A 59 -12.57 2.55 -15.81
C TYR A 59 -11.66 3.79 -15.88
N MET A 60 -10.46 3.64 -16.44
CA MET A 60 -9.49 4.73 -16.55
C MET A 60 -10.00 5.85 -17.45
N LEU A 61 -10.64 5.51 -18.58
CA LEU A 61 -11.23 6.49 -19.48
C LEU A 61 -12.36 7.27 -18.80
N LYS A 62 -13.25 6.60 -18.07
CA LYS A 62 -14.31 7.25 -17.29
C LYS A 62 -13.73 8.19 -16.21
N LYS A 63 -12.63 7.80 -15.57
CA LYS A 63 -12.01 8.55 -14.47
C LYS A 63 -11.20 9.74 -14.92
N PHE A 64 -10.46 9.62 -16.03
CA PHE A 64 -9.47 10.62 -16.46
C PHE A 64 -9.82 11.30 -17.79
N GLY A 65 -10.80 10.80 -18.53
CA GLY A 65 -11.42 11.42 -19.70
C GLY A 65 -10.66 11.28 -21.01
N ASP A 66 -9.32 11.29 -20.98
CA ASP A 66 -8.49 11.33 -22.18
C ASP A 66 -7.42 10.22 -22.19
N PRO A 67 -7.40 9.34 -23.20
CA PRO A 67 -6.35 8.33 -23.38
C PRO A 67 -4.93 8.90 -23.42
N ALA A 68 -4.71 10.05 -24.06
CA ALA A 68 -3.37 10.64 -24.15
C ALA A 68 -2.89 11.13 -22.77
N ARG A 69 -3.78 11.75 -21.99
CA ARG A 69 -3.52 12.10 -20.59
C ARG A 69 -3.20 10.87 -19.73
N ILE A 70 -3.94 9.78 -19.89
CA ILE A 70 -3.69 8.52 -19.15
C ILE A 70 -2.30 7.98 -19.48
N GLU A 71 -1.93 7.94 -20.75
CA GLU A 71 -0.62 7.46 -21.18
C GLU A 71 0.52 8.34 -20.66
N ALA A 72 0.37 9.66 -20.73
CA ALA A 72 1.36 10.58 -20.16
C ALA A 72 1.55 10.40 -18.64
N MET A 73 0.48 10.08 -17.90
CA MET A 73 0.57 9.73 -16.48
C MET A 73 1.32 8.42 -16.25
N HIS A 74 1.06 7.40 -17.08
CA HIS A 74 1.78 6.12 -17.04
C HIS A 74 3.26 6.28 -17.39
N ASP A 75 3.61 7.08 -18.40
CA ASP A 75 5.00 7.36 -18.80
C ASP A 75 5.79 7.99 -17.65
N ARG A 76 5.21 8.99 -16.99
CA ARG A 76 5.82 9.60 -15.81
C ARG A 76 6.06 8.56 -14.70
N LEU A 77 5.10 7.67 -14.46
CA LEU A 77 5.23 6.62 -13.45
C LEU A 77 6.26 5.57 -13.84
N ARG A 78 6.39 5.22 -15.12
CA ARG A 78 7.44 4.33 -15.63
C ARG A 78 8.83 4.94 -15.41
N GLU A 79 8.99 6.23 -15.69
CA GLU A 79 10.27 6.91 -15.48
C GLU A 79 10.66 6.96 -14.00
N VAL A 80 9.73 7.34 -13.12
CA VAL A 80 9.98 7.32 -11.67
C VAL A 80 10.25 5.90 -11.19
N GLY A 81 9.40 4.94 -11.56
CA GLY A 81 9.53 3.54 -11.16
C GLY A 81 10.86 2.92 -11.59
N LYS A 82 11.42 3.31 -12.74
CA LYS A 82 12.74 2.84 -13.19
C LYS A 82 13.86 3.19 -12.20
N ALA A 83 13.84 4.39 -11.61
CA ALA A 83 14.81 4.78 -10.59
C ALA A 83 14.68 3.92 -9.31
N ASP A 84 13.47 3.45 -9.01
CA ASP A 84 13.16 2.61 -7.84
C ASP A 84 13.14 1.11 -8.12
N GLY A 85 13.53 0.68 -9.34
CA GLY A 85 13.50 -0.73 -9.73
C GLY A 85 12.09 -1.32 -9.88
N ILE A 86 11.08 -0.50 -10.13
CA ILE A 86 9.69 -0.91 -10.40
C ILE A 86 9.44 -0.93 -11.93
N PRO A 87 9.42 -2.12 -12.57
CA PRO A 87 9.13 -2.23 -13.99
C PRO A 87 7.61 -2.18 -14.23
N PHE A 88 7.00 -1.00 -14.07
CA PHE A 88 5.56 -0.81 -14.29
C PHE A 88 5.14 -1.28 -15.69
N ALA A 89 4.19 -2.21 -15.75
CA ALA A 89 3.61 -2.80 -16.94
C ALA A 89 2.10 -2.52 -17.02
N PHE A 90 1.74 -1.23 -17.06
CA PHE A 90 0.33 -0.78 -17.04
C PHE A 90 -0.51 -1.37 -18.18
N ASP A 91 0.12 -1.70 -19.30
CA ASP A 91 -0.46 -2.35 -20.48
C ASP A 91 -0.93 -3.79 -20.19
N ARG A 92 -0.39 -4.46 -19.17
CA ARG A 92 -0.80 -5.80 -18.75
C ARG A 92 -2.03 -5.80 -17.85
N ILE A 93 -2.40 -4.65 -17.27
CA ILE A 93 -3.49 -4.56 -16.31
C ILE A 93 -4.83 -4.55 -17.04
N ALA A 94 -5.52 -5.68 -17.04
CA ALA A 94 -6.82 -5.83 -17.68
C ALA A 94 -8.00 -5.36 -16.79
N VAL A 95 -7.85 -5.44 -15.47
CA VAL A 95 -8.93 -5.20 -14.50
C VAL A 95 -8.52 -4.12 -13.48
N SER A 96 -9.44 -3.21 -13.18
CA SER A 96 -9.40 -2.37 -11.98
C SER A 96 -10.14 -3.11 -10.85
N PRO A 97 -9.45 -3.73 -9.88
CA PRO A 97 -10.08 -4.53 -8.85
C PRO A 97 -10.65 -3.67 -7.72
N ASN A 98 -11.68 -4.19 -7.03
CA ASN A 98 -11.99 -3.70 -5.69
C ASN A 98 -10.91 -4.22 -4.73
N THR A 99 -10.38 -3.35 -3.88
CA THR A 99 -9.23 -3.68 -3.02
C THR A 99 -9.59 -4.12 -1.60
N LEU A 100 -10.88 -4.26 -1.26
CA LEU A 100 -11.31 -4.64 0.09
C LEU A 100 -10.74 -5.99 0.51
N ASP A 101 -10.84 -7.01 -0.35
CA ASP A 101 -10.29 -8.34 -0.06
C ASP A 101 -8.76 -8.35 -0.05
N SER A 102 -8.10 -7.52 -0.88
CA SER A 102 -6.66 -7.31 -0.77
C SER A 102 -6.25 -6.76 0.61
N HIS A 103 -7.04 -5.83 1.16
CA HIS A 103 -6.81 -5.26 2.49
C HIS A 103 -7.10 -6.25 3.61
N ARG A 104 -8.09 -7.14 3.47
CA ARG A 104 -8.30 -8.25 4.40
C ARG A 104 -7.08 -9.17 4.47
N VAL A 105 -6.53 -9.54 3.31
CA VAL A 105 -5.31 -10.36 3.22
C VAL A 105 -4.12 -9.66 3.89
N ILE A 106 -3.93 -8.36 3.67
CA ILE A 106 -2.88 -7.57 4.33
C ILE A 106 -3.08 -7.50 5.85
N ARG A 107 -4.34 -7.43 6.32
CA ARG A 107 -4.66 -7.45 7.75
C ARG A 107 -4.24 -8.77 8.39
N TRP A 108 -4.66 -9.90 7.83
CA TRP A 108 -4.29 -11.24 8.33
C TRP A 108 -2.78 -11.49 8.27
N ALA A 109 -2.11 -10.98 7.23
CA ALA A 109 -0.65 -11.03 7.12
C ALA A 109 0.07 -10.30 8.28
N GLY A 110 -0.59 -9.33 8.91
CA GLY A 110 -0.09 -8.64 10.11
C GLY A 110 0.00 -9.57 11.31
N GLU A 111 -1.02 -10.41 11.51
CA GLU A 111 -1.04 -11.42 12.58
C GLU A 111 0.01 -12.52 12.34
N ALA A 112 0.25 -12.85 11.07
CA ALA A 112 1.28 -13.80 10.66
C ALA A 112 2.71 -13.21 10.61
N GLY A 113 2.90 -11.92 10.87
CA GLY A 113 4.22 -11.26 10.86
C GLY A 113 4.84 -11.04 9.47
N VAL A 114 4.07 -11.22 8.39
CA VAL A 114 4.53 -11.13 6.99
C VAL A 114 3.83 -10.01 6.19
N GLN A 115 3.20 -9.06 6.88
CA GLN A 115 2.43 -7.97 6.25
C GLN A 115 3.21 -7.18 5.19
N PRO A 116 4.48 -6.76 5.40
CA PRO A 116 5.23 -6.05 4.37
C PRO A 116 5.49 -6.90 3.11
N ALA A 117 5.74 -8.20 3.29
CA ALA A 117 5.97 -9.13 2.19
C ALA A 117 4.71 -9.33 1.35
N VAL A 118 3.56 -9.51 1.99
CA VAL A 118 2.26 -9.62 1.31
C VAL A 118 1.91 -8.33 0.57
N LYS A 119 2.13 -7.17 1.21
CA LYS A 119 1.90 -5.86 0.57
C LYS A 119 2.75 -5.70 -0.70
N ASP A 120 4.05 -6.03 -0.63
CA ASP A 120 4.96 -5.98 -1.77
C ASP A 120 4.50 -6.93 -2.89
N ARG A 121 4.19 -8.18 -2.53
CA ARG A 121 3.79 -9.22 -3.49
C ARG A 121 2.53 -8.83 -4.26
N LEU A 122 1.51 -8.31 -3.58
CA LEU A 122 0.27 -7.85 -4.20
C LEU A 122 0.51 -6.67 -5.17
N MET A 123 1.32 -5.69 -4.75
CA MET A 123 1.68 -4.55 -5.61
C MET A 123 2.49 -4.99 -6.82
N GLN A 124 3.46 -5.88 -6.64
CA GLN A 124 4.24 -6.46 -7.73
C GLN A 124 3.34 -7.21 -8.73
N ALA A 125 2.46 -8.08 -8.23
CA ALA A 125 1.53 -8.84 -9.06
C ALA A 125 0.66 -7.91 -9.92
N PHE A 126 0.08 -6.89 -9.30
CA PHE A 126 -0.78 -5.95 -10.00
C PHE A 126 -0.01 -5.09 -11.01
N PHE A 127 1.09 -4.45 -10.58
CA PHE A 127 1.75 -3.43 -11.39
C PHE A 127 2.75 -3.95 -12.41
N THR A 128 3.26 -5.17 -12.25
CA THR A 128 4.34 -5.72 -13.10
C THR A 128 3.91 -7.01 -13.83
N GLU A 129 3.01 -7.79 -13.22
CA GLU A 129 2.50 -9.04 -13.79
C GLU A 129 1.10 -8.86 -14.42
N GLY A 130 0.36 -7.80 -14.07
CA GLY A 130 -1.01 -7.58 -14.54
C GLY A 130 -2.05 -8.49 -13.87
N ALA A 131 -1.73 -9.02 -12.69
CA ALA A 131 -2.61 -9.91 -11.95
C ALA A 131 -3.91 -9.21 -11.53
N ASP A 132 -5.03 -9.93 -11.61
CA ASP A 132 -6.33 -9.45 -11.15
C ASP A 132 -6.48 -9.71 -9.65
N LEU A 133 -6.42 -8.63 -8.85
CA LEU A 133 -6.58 -8.72 -7.40
C LEU A 133 -8.05 -8.81 -6.93
N SER A 134 -9.01 -8.87 -7.86
CA SER A 134 -10.40 -9.22 -7.54
C SER A 134 -10.67 -10.72 -7.53
N ASP A 135 -9.75 -11.53 -8.08
CA ASP A 135 -9.82 -12.99 -8.03
C ASP A 135 -9.29 -13.50 -6.69
N LEU A 136 -10.18 -14.11 -5.89
CA LEU A 136 -9.86 -14.64 -4.57
C LEU A 136 -8.83 -15.77 -4.61
N ALA A 137 -8.80 -16.59 -5.67
CA ALA A 137 -7.80 -17.63 -5.84
C ALA A 137 -6.42 -17.03 -6.14
N VAL A 138 -6.37 -15.95 -6.91
CA VAL A 138 -5.14 -15.17 -7.12
C VAL A 138 -4.67 -14.57 -5.81
N LEU A 139 -5.54 -13.92 -5.04
CA LEU A 139 -5.19 -13.35 -3.73
C LEU A 139 -4.62 -14.40 -2.77
N ALA A 140 -5.26 -15.57 -2.64
CA ALA A 140 -4.79 -16.64 -1.77
C ALA A 140 -3.39 -17.15 -2.18
N ARG A 141 -3.19 -17.40 -3.48
CA ARG A 141 -1.89 -17.82 -4.02
C ARG A 141 -0.80 -16.80 -3.74
N LEU A 142 -1.07 -15.51 -4.00
CA LEU A 142 -0.12 -14.42 -3.77
C LEU A 142 0.23 -14.28 -2.27
N ALA A 143 -0.75 -14.46 -1.38
CA ALA A 143 -0.50 -14.49 0.05
C ALA A 143 0.40 -15.68 0.45
N GLY A 144 0.16 -16.86 -0.14
CA GLY A 144 0.99 -18.06 0.04
C GLY A 144 2.44 -17.84 -0.37
N GLU A 145 2.66 -17.26 -1.55
CA GLU A 145 4.00 -16.90 -2.06
C GLU A 145 4.75 -15.92 -1.14
N ALA A 146 4.02 -15.14 -0.34
CA ALA A 146 4.56 -14.16 0.59
C ALA A 146 4.66 -14.67 2.05
N GLY A 147 4.44 -15.97 2.28
CA GLY A 147 4.68 -16.63 3.58
C GLY A 147 3.44 -16.89 4.44
N MET A 148 2.23 -16.72 3.90
CA MET A 148 1.00 -17.18 4.55
C MET A 148 0.67 -18.63 4.16
N VAL A 149 -0.28 -19.25 4.85
CA VAL A 149 -0.83 -20.56 4.46
C VAL A 149 -1.96 -20.34 3.45
N GLU A 150 -1.72 -20.66 2.16
CA GLU A 150 -2.68 -20.39 1.07
C GLU A 150 -4.08 -20.96 1.35
N SER A 151 -4.17 -22.18 1.88
CA SER A 151 -5.46 -22.83 2.15
C SER A 151 -6.28 -22.08 3.21
N GLU A 152 -5.64 -21.57 4.26
CA GLU A 152 -6.31 -20.77 5.30
C GLU A 152 -6.80 -19.44 4.73
N VAL A 153 -5.97 -18.75 3.94
CA VAL A 153 -6.36 -17.50 3.28
C VAL A 153 -7.55 -17.72 2.35
N ARG A 154 -7.56 -18.83 1.61
CA ARG A 154 -8.69 -19.21 0.74
C ARG A 154 -9.97 -19.43 1.53
N GLU A 155 -9.89 -20.11 2.68
CA GLU A 155 -11.04 -20.33 3.56
C GLU A 155 -11.58 -19.00 4.13
N TRP A 156 -10.71 -18.10 4.57
CA TRP A 156 -11.13 -16.79 5.08
C TRP A 156 -11.71 -15.88 3.98
N LEU A 157 -11.14 -15.91 2.77
CA LEU A 157 -11.67 -15.15 1.62
C LEU A 157 -13.05 -15.65 1.19
N ALA A 158 -13.39 -16.92 1.45
CA ALA A 158 -14.72 -17.47 1.16
C ALA A 158 -15.83 -16.94 2.09
N THR A 159 -15.48 -16.21 3.15
CA THR A 159 -16.42 -15.62 4.10
C THR A 159 -16.35 -14.08 4.10
N ASP A 160 -17.20 -13.46 4.93
CA ASP A 160 -17.17 -12.02 5.20
C ASP A 160 -16.26 -11.64 6.38
N THR A 161 -15.46 -12.58 6.92
CA THR A 161 -14.57 -12.36 8.07
C THR A 161 -13.72 -11.10 7.87
N ASP A 162 -13.75 -10.19 8.84
CA ASP A 162 -13.01 -8.91 8.85
C ASP A 162 -13.36 -7.90 7.75
N LYS A 163 -14.40 -8.10 6.92
CA LYS A 163 -14.85 -7.06 5.97
C LYS A 163 -15.21 -5.76 6.70
N ASP A 164 -16.06 -5.85 7.72
CA ASP A 164 -16.50 -4.70 8.52
C ASP A 164 -15.33 -4.04 9.27
N ALA A 165 -14.40 -4.86 9.78
CA ALA A 165 -13.21 -4.36 10.47
C ALA A 165 -12.32 -3.55 9.52
N VAL A 166 -12.05 -4.05 8.32
CA VAL A 166 -11.26 -3.33 7.30
C VAL A 166 -11.97 -2.06 6.84
N GLN A 167 -13.28 -2.10 6.65
CA GLN A 167 -14.07 -0.90 6.33
C GLN A 167 -14.00 0.15 7.44
N ALA A 168 -14.09 -0.27 8.70
CA ALA A 168 -13.90 0.62 9.84
C ALA A 168 -12.48 1.20 9.88
N ASP A 169 -11.45 0.42 9.55
CA ASP A 169 -10.06 0.89 9.49
C ASP A 169 -9.89 1.96 8.39
N ILE A 170 -10.48 1.75 7.22
CA ILE A 170 -10.51 2.73 6.12
C ILE A 170 -11.19 4.04 6.57
N ALA A 171 -12.37 3.93 7.20
CA ALA A 171 -13.11 5.08 7.70
C ALA A 171 -12.32 5.85 8.77
N ARG A 172 -11.61 5.15 9.66
CA ARG A 172 -10.74 5.80 10.66
C ARG A 172 -9.59 6.56 10.01
N ALA A 173 -8.92 6.00 9.01
CA ALA A 173 -7.86 6.70 8.28
C ALA A 173 -8.37 8.01 7.65
N GLN A 174 -9.55 7.99 7.04
CA GLN A 174 -10.20 9.18 6.50
C GLN A 174 -10.57 10.21 7.60
N ALA A 175 -11.10 9.74 8.72
CA ALA A 175 -11.44 10.60 9.87
C ALA A 175 -10.20 11.26 10.50
N MET A 176 -9.02 10.65 10.38
CA MET A 176 -7.74 11.24 10.77
C MET A 176 -7.23 12.32 9.80
N GLY A 177 -8.00 12.64 8.75
CA GLY A 177 -7.65 13.67 7.77
C GLY A 177 -6.81 13.16 6.60
N VAL A 178 -6.65 11.83 6.43
CA VAL A 178 -5.93 11.27 5.28
C VAL A 178 -6.80 11.36 4.03
N GLN A 179 -6.49 12.33 3.18
CA GLN A 179 -7.22 12.61 1.93
C GLN A 179 -6.56 12.00 0.68
N GLY A 180 -5.39 11.39 0.82
CA GLY A 180 -4.66 10.78 -0.28
C GLY A 180 -3.59 9.83 0.23
N VAL A 181 -3.12 8.95 -0.65
CA VAL A 181 -2.14 7.90 -0.33
C VAL A 181 -0.98 7.87 -1.34
N PRO A 182 0.23 7.46 -0.94
CA PRO A 182 0.60 7.00 0.40
C PRO A 182 0.63 8.14 1.42
N PHE A 183 0.31 7.81 2.67
CA PHE A 183 0.46 8.72 3.81
C PHE A 183 1.17 7.97 4.93
N PHE A 184 2.24 8.56 5.44
CA PHE A 184 3.08 7.96 6.48
C PHE A 184 2.78 8.65 7.81
N ILE A 185 2.56 7.85 8.86
CA ILE A 185 2.41 8.32 10.24
C ILE A 185 3.57 7.73 11.02
N ILE A 186 4.55 8.56 11.33
CA ILE A 186 5.77 8.15 12.02
C ILE A 186 5.59 8.38 13.51
N ASP A 187 5.76 7.31 14.27
CA ASP A 187 5.59 7.24 15.72
C ASP A 187 4.23 7.74 16.24
N GLY A 188 3.19 7.65 15.41
CA GLY A 188 1.86 8.18 15.76
C GLY A 188 1.78 9.71 15.85
N LYS A 189 2.85 10.44 15.51
CA LYS A 189 2.96 11.90 15.74
C LYS A 189 3.19 12.69 14.45
N VAL A 190 4.08 12.23 13.59
CA VAL A 190 4.52 12.99 12.41
C VAL A 190 3.85 12.43 11.15
N GLY A 191 3.01 13.24 10.51
CA GLY A 191 2.36 12.91 9.26
C GLY A 191 3.17 13.38 8.04
N VAL A 192 3.39 12.50 7.06
CA VAL A 192 4.02 12.83 5.78
C VAL A 192 3.13 12.36 4.64
N SER A 193 2.73 13.28 3.76
CA SER A 193 1.82 13.01 2.65
C SER A 193 2.57 12.82 1.32
N GLY A 194 2.17 11.79 0.56
CA GLY A 194 2.68 11.49 -0.77
C GLY A 194 3.97 10.70 -0.77
N ALA A 195 4.36 10.22 -1.95
CA ALA A 195 5.61 9.48 -2.19
C ALA A 195 6.84 10.40 -2.13
N GLN A 196 7.13 10.93 -0.94
CA GLN A 196 8.27 11.81 -0.70
C GLN A 196 9.60 11.07 -0.91
N PRO A 197 10.69 11.79 -1.26
CA PRO A 197 12.02 11.20 -1.36
C PRO A 197 12.46 10.49 -0.06
N ALA A 198 13.33 9.48 -0.19
CA ALA A 198 13.84 8.72 0.95
C ALA A 198 14.48 9.62 2.03
N ASP A 199 15.27 10.63 1.63
CA ASP A 199 15.89 11.57 2.56
C ASP A 199 14.87 12.37 3.37
N THR A 200 13.75 12.76 2.75
CA THR A 200 12.65 13.45 3.44
C THR A 200 11.98 12.53 4.46
N LEU A 201 11.79 11.25 4.13
CA LEU A 201 11.25 10.27 5.06
C LEU A 201 12.22 10.01 6.23
N ALA A 202 13.52 9.91 5.96
CA ALA A 202 14.54 9.74 7.00
C ALA A 202 14.60 10.95 7.97
N GLN A 203 14.54 12.18 7.43
CA GLN A 203 14.46 13.41 8.23
C GLN A 203 13.19 13.44 9.10
N ALA A 204 12.06 12.97 8.57
CA ALA A 204 10.82 12.89 9.33
C ALA A 204 10.91 11.85 10.47
N MET A 205 11.66 10.76 10.28
CA MET A 205 11.99 9.80 11.36
C MET A 205 12.83 10.45 12.46
N ASP A 206 13.87 11.21 12.10
CA ASP A 206 14.69 11.96 13.07
C ASP A 206 13.86 12.95 13.87
N TYR A 207 13.00 13.69 13.18
CA TYR A 207 12.11 14.65 13.80
C TYR A 207 11.15 13.98 14.80
N ALA A 208 10.54 12.86 14.43
CA ALA A 208 9.66 12.10 15.31
C ALA A 208 10.39 11.60 16.57
N ILE A 209 11.63 11.13 16.42
CA ILE A 209 12.47 10.67 17.54
C ILE A 209 12.82 11.84 18.47
N ALA A 210 13.21 12.99 17.94
CA ALA A 210 13.54 14.17 18.73
C ALA A 210 12.35 14.63 19.60
N GLN A 211 11.13 14.62 19.04
CA GLN A 211 9.92 14.99 19.78
C GLN A 211 9.58 14.06 20.96
N ARG A 212 10.09 12.81 20.99
CA ARG A 212 9.90 11.92 22.16
C ARG A 212 10.58 12.49 23.41
N GLY A 213 11.75 13.09 23.25
CA GLY A 213 12.53 13.66 24.36
C GLY A 213 11.86 14.86 25.01
N GLU A 214 11.07 15.61 24.25
CA GLU A 214 10.35 16.79 24.74
C GLU A 214 9.07 16.43 25.50
N THR A 215 8.40 15.32 25.16
CA THR A 215 7.16 14.91 25.84
C THR A 215 7.40 14.16 27.17
N GLY A 216 8.60 13.59 27.37
CA GLY A 216 8.97 12.86 28.59
C GLY A 216 9.54 13.73 29.72
N ALA A 217 9.69 15.04 29.48
CA ALA A 217 10.24 16.02 30.42
C ALA A 217 9.16 16.93 31.06
N ALA A 218 7.88 16.60 30.86
CA ALA A 218 6.71 17.34 31.38
C ALA A 218 5.95 16.53 32.43
#